data_AF-A0A8K1Y972-F1
#
_entry.id   AF-A0A8K1Y972-F1
#
_cell.length_a   1.000
_cell.length_b   1.000
_cell.length_c   1.000
_cell.angle_alpha   90.00
_cell.angle_beta   90.00
_cell.angle_gamma   90.00
#
_symmetry.space_group_name_H-M   'P 1'
#
loop_
_entity.id
_entity.type
_entity.pdbx_description
1 polymer ?
#
loop_
_entity_poly.entity_id
_entity_poly.type
_entity_poly.pdbx_seq_one_letter_code
_entity_poly.pdbx_strand_id
1 'polypeptide(L)' 'MEKETEHRWCKKCISKTKQEIIFMPEIPTYKRRRQYKCVQCGQISWLQGRRPSAESVY' A
#
# COMPACT_ATOMS: atom_id res chain seq x y z
N MET A 1 10.07 14.85 -11.71
CA MET A 1 9.68 14.06 -10.53
C MET A 1 8.72 12.99 -11.00
N GLU A 2 9.22 11.79 -11.26
CA GLU A 2 8.37 10.66 -11.62
C GLU A 2 7.59 10.24 -10.37
N LYS A 3 6.27 10.40 -10.39
CA LYS A 3 5.42 9.91 -9.30
C LYS A 3 5.46 8.39 -9.35
N GLU A 4 6.16 7.78 -8.40
CA GLU A 4 6.18 6.33 -8.27
C GLU A 4 4.76 5.82 -8.02
N THR A 5 4.27 4.98 -8.94
CA THR A 5 2.94 4.37 -8.86
C THR A 5 3.08 2.85 -8.75
N GLU A 6 2.30 2.26 -7.84
CA GLU A 6 2.27 0.81 -7.64
C GLU A 6 0.85 0.29 -7.88
N HIS A 7 0.73 -0.91 -8.45
CA HIS A 7 -0.54 -1.61 -8.57
C HIS A 7 -0.85 -2.36 -7.28
N ARG A 8 -1.85 -1.89 -6.51
CA ARG A 8 -2.22 -2.50 -5.23
C ARG A 8 -3.73 -2.63 -5.05
N TRP A 9 -4.12 -3.53 -4.16
CA TRP A 9 -5.51 -3.71 -3.79
C TRP A 9 -6.03 -2.49 -3.04
N CYS A 10 -7.11 -1.89 -3.52
CA CYS A 10 -7.81 -0.84 -2.80
C CYS A 10 -8.98 -1.42 -2.02
N LYS A 11 -9.05 -1.17 -0.70
CA LYS A 11 -10.17 -1.64 0.14
C LYS A 11 -11.52 -1.05 -0.25
N LYS A 12 -11.52 0.17 -0.82
CA LYS A 12 -12.75 0.89 -1.21
C LYS A 12 -13.24 0.49 -2.60
N CYS A 13 -12.33 0.32 -3.56
CA CYS A 13 -12.69 -0.13 -4.91
C CYS A 13 -12.86 -1.66 -5.00
N ILE A 14 -12.34 -2.42 -4.03
CA ILE A 14 -12.34 -3.89 -4.01
C ILE A 14 -11.71 -4.45 -5.31
N SER A 15 -10.68 -3.76 -5.80
CA SER A 15 -10.00 -4.07 -7.05
C SER A 15 -8.53 -3.66 -6.97
N LYS A 16 -7.71 -4.21 -7.88
CA LYS A 16 -6.32 -3.75 -8.05
C LYS A 16 -6.31 -2.46 -8.84
N THR A 17 -5.92 -1.38 -8.18
CA THR A 17 -5.89 -0.04 -8.78
C THR A 17 -4.46 0.50 -8.82
N LYS A 18 -4.22 1.50 -9.66
CA LYS A 18 -2.99 2.30 -9.60
C LYS A 18 -3.04 3.15 -8.34
N GLN A 19 -2.02 3.06 -7.50
CA GLN A 19 -1.88 3.83 -6.28
C GLN A 19 -0.61 4.67 -6.32
N GLU A 20 -0.73 5.96 -6.04
CA GLU A 20 0.38 6.92 -5.95
C GLU A 20 1.03 6.84 -4.57
N ILE A 21 2.36 6.84 -4.51
CA ILE A 21 3.09 6.92 -3.25
C ILE A 21 3.11 8.38 -2.79
N ILE A 22 2.43 8.67 -1.67
CA ILE A 22 2.41 10.01 -1.07
C ILE A 22 3.61 10.21 -0.16
N PHE A 23 3.97 9.14 0.56
CA PHE A 23 5.02 9.21 1.57
C PHE A 23 5.90 7.98 1.45
N MET A 24 7.18 8.23 1.19
CA MET A 24 8.24 7.23 1.24
C MET A 24 9.22 7.60 2.35
N PRO A 25 9.43 6.72 3.36
CA PRO A 25 10.41 6.98 4.41
C PRO A 25 11.83 6.86 3.86
N GLU A 26 12.70 7.78 4.26
CA GLU A 26 14.13 7.81 3.90
C GLU A 26 14.88 6.58 4.41
N ILE A 27 14.49 6.08 5.59
CA ILE A 27 15.14 4.94 6.23
C ILE A 27 14.50 3.63 5.72
N PRO A 28 15.28 2.72 5.10
CA PRO A 28 14.76 1.52 4.44
C PRO A 28 14.12 0.50 5.39
N THR A 29 14.44 0.52 6.68
CA THR A 29 13.79 -0.31 7.71
C THR A 29 12.36 0.12 8.01
N TYR A 30 11.97 1.35 7.66
CA TYR A 30 10.62 1.87 7.87
C TYR A 30 9.67 1.70 6.68
N LYS A 31 9.95 0.80 5.72
CA LYS A 31 9.04 0.54 4.56
C LYS A 31 7.56 0.43 4.93
N ARG A 32 7.20 -0.08 6.12
CA ARG A 32 5.83 -0.15 6.67
C ARG A 32 5.13 1.20 6.86
N ARG A 33 5.87 2.30 6.91
CA ARG A 33 5.33 3.67 7.01
C ARG A 33 5.01 4.27 5.65
N ARG A 34 5.10 3.53 4.54
CA ARG A 34 4.70 4.05 3.23
C ARG A 34 3.20 4.34 3.18
N GLN A 35 2.83 5.48 2.59
CA GLN A 35 1.43 5.83 2.33
C GLN A 35 1.13 5.79 0.84
N TYR A 36 -0.04 5.26 0.51
CA TYR A 36 -0.53 5.12 -0.84
C TYR A 36 -1.87 5.82 -1.01
N LYS A 37 -2.06 6.54 -2.11
CA LYS A 37 -3.33 7.14 -2.53
C LYS A 37 -3.87 6.40 -3.73
N CYS A 38 -5.10 5.88 -3.62
CA CYS A 38 -5.77 5.32 -4.79
C CYS A 38 -6.14 6.41 -5.80
N VAL A 39 -5.75 6.26 -7.06
CA VAL A 39 -6.08 7.22 -8.13
C VAL A 39 -7.58 7.21 -8.45
N GLN A 40 -8.26 6.07 -8.30
CA GLN A 40 -9.68 5.94 -8.65
C GLN A 40 -10.63 6.52 -7.60
N CYS A 41 -10.39 6.29 -6.31
CA CYS A 41 -11.32 6.69 -5.24
C CYS A 41 -10.74 7.72 -4.26
N GLY A 42 -9.47 8.11 -4.44
CA GLY A 42 -8.78 9.06 -3.57
C GLY A 42 -8.40 8.53 -2.18
N GLN A 43 -8.78 7.30 -1.84
CA GLN A 43 -8.56 6.74 -0.51
C GLN A 43 -7.06 6.63 -0.20
N ILE A 44 -6.66 7.16 0.95
CA ILE A 44 -5.30 7.05 1.48
C ILE A 44 -5.23 5.84 2.41
N SER A 45 -4.18 5.04 2.26
CA SER A 45 -3.93 3.89 3.12
C SER A 45 -2.44 3.69 3.37
N TRP A 46 -2.12 3.25 4.57
CA TRP A 46 -0.76 2.85 4.93
C TRP A 46 -0.44 1.47 4.38
N LEU A 47 0.85 1.20 4.15
CA LEU A 47 1.34 -0.13 3.85
C LEU A 47 0.95 -1.08 4.98
N GLN A 48 -0.04 -1.93 4.72
CA GLN A 48 -0.37 -3.00 5.66
C GLN A 48 0.80 -3.99 5.69
N GLY A 49 1.16 -4.43 6.90
CA GLY A 49 2.07 -5.56 7.06
C GLY A 49 1.52 -6.79 6.32
N ARG A 50 2.40 -7.69 5.90
CA ARG A 50 1.95 -9.01 5.41
C ARG A 50 1.08 -9.62 6.51
N ARG A 51 -0.12 -10.09 6.16
CA ARG A 51 -0.85 -10.98 7.08
C ARG A 51 0.09 -12.15 7.35
N PRO A 52 0.35 -12.52 8.62
CA PRO A 52 0.96 -13.81 8.87
C PRO A 52 0.09 -14.84 8.15
N SER A 53 0.69 -15.62 7.25
CA SER A 53 0.04 -16.79 6.66
C SER A 53 -0.46 -17.63 7.82
N ALA A 54 -1.74 -17.98 7.85
CA ALA A 54 -2.26 -18.90 8.83
C ALA A 54 -1.72 -20.30 8.51
N GLU A 55 -0.46 -20.56 8.87
CA GLU A 55 0.23 -21.84 8.64
C GLU A 55 0.49 -22.61 9.95
N SER A 56 -0.25 -22.33 11.04
CA SER A 56 -0.14 -23.14 12.25
C SER A 56 -1.43 -23.19 13.07
N VAL A 57 -2.56 -23.53 12.44
CA VAL A 57 -3.72 -24.05 13.17
C VAL A 57 -4.01 -25.45 12.61
N TYR A 58 -3.09 -26.37 12.89
CA TYR A 58 -3.30 -27.81 12.77
C TYR A 58 -2.66 -28.48 13.98
#